data_AF-A0A941DPU3-F1
#
_entry.id   AF-A0A941DPU3-F1
#
_cell.length_a   1.000
_cell.length_b   1.000
_cell.length_c   1.000
_cell.angle_alpha   90.00
_cell.angle_beta   90.00
_cell.angle_gamma   90.00
#
_symmetry.space_group_name_H-M   'P 1'
#
loop_
_entity.id
_entity.type
_entity.pdbx_description
1 polymer ?
#
loop_
_entity_poly.entity_id
_entity_poly.type
_entity_poly.pdbx_seq_one_letter_code
_entity_poly.pdbx_strand_id
1 'polypeptide(L)'
;FVPTAILSRQVAVIRETDSHAALIMNLPGQPKSIKETLEGLRDADGKLLLPGIFAAVPYCIDLIGGPYVETHAAVCQAFRPKSAIRKQPDPA
;
A
#
# COMPACT_ATOMS: atom_id res chain seq x y z
N PHE A 1 -1.15 17.04 -2.79
CA PHE A 1 -0.49 17.32 -1.49
C PHE A 1 -0.66 18.77 -1.05
N VAL A 2 -0.89 18.98 0.25
CA VAL A 2 -1.02 20.31 0.87
C VAL A 2 0.18 20.57 1.80
N PRO A 3 0.74 21.79 1.87
CA PRO A 3 1.89 22.09 2.73
C PRO A 3 1.65 21.80 4.22
N THR A 4 0.40 21.90 4.66
CA THR A 4 -0.03 21.60 6.03
C THR A 4 -0.11 20.11 6.35
N ALA A 5 0.22 19.22 5.40
CA ALA A 5 0.25 17.78 5.64
C ALA A 5 1.18 17.39 6.80
N ILE A 6 2.19 18.21 7.10
CA ILE A 6 3.09 18.02 8.26
C ILE A 6 2.39 18.08 9.61
N LEU A 7 1.20 18.68 9.70
CA LEU A 7 0.42 18.77 10.94
C LEU A 7 -0.36 17.47 11.23
N SER A 8 -0.41 16.56 10.25
CA SER A 8 -1.06 15.27 10.39
C SER A 8 -0.36 14.43 11.47
N ARG A 9 -1.16 13.79 12.33
CA ARG A 9 -0.69 12.86 13.37
C ARG A 9 -1.00 11.40 13.01
N GLN A 10 -1.06 11.11 11.71
CA GLN A 10 -1.32 9.77 11.22
C GLN A 10 -0.23 8.80 11.69
N VAL A 11 -0.65 7.59 12.02
CA VAL A 11 0.22 6.47 12.36
C VAL A 11 -0.26 5.23 11.62
N ALA A 12 0.65 4.29 11.43
CA ALA A 12 0.35 2.92 11.06
C ALA A 12 0.90 2.00 12.15
N VAL A 13 0.12 1.01 12.57
CA VAL A 13 0.49 0.08 13.64
C VAL A 13 0.13 -1.34 13.24
N ILE A 14 0.85 -2.30 13.82
CA ILE A 14 0.46 -3.70 13.81
C ILE A 14 -0.20 -4.00 15.15
N ARG A 15 -1.39 -4.59 15.11
CA ARG A 15 -2.07 -5.14 16.30
C ARG A 15 -2.15 -6.64 16.14
N GLU A 16 -1.53 -7.36 17.06
CA GLU A 16 -1.49 -8.83 17.06
C GLU A 16 -2.45 -9.42 18.09
N THR A 17 -2.91 -10.63 17.80
CA THR A 17 -3.71 -11.50 18.66
C THR A 17 -3.16 -12.92 18.54
N ASP A 18 -3.64 -13.83 19.37
CA ASP A 18 -3.21 -15.23 19.35
C ASP A 18 -3.46 -15.94 18.01
N SER A 19 -4.43 -15.46 17.21
CA SER A 19 -4.83 -16.08 15.94
C SER A 19 -4.41 -15.34 14.68
N HIS A 20 -4.16 -14.02 14.76
CA HIS A 20 -3.82 -13.21 13.60
C HIS A 20 -3.18 -11.88 13.99
N ALA A 21 -2.55 -11.25 13.01
CA ALA A 21 -2.04 -9.88 13.08
C ALA A 21 -2.76 -8.99 12.06
N ALA A 22 -2.96 -7.73 12.40
CA ALA A 22 -3.62 -6.74 11.54
C ALA A 22 -2.78 -5.46 11.41
N LEU A 23 -2.61 -5.01 10.16
CA LEU A 23 -2.11 -3.67 9.86
C LEU A 23 -3.26 -2.65 9.96
N ILE A 24 -3.08 -1.61 10.77
CA ILE A 24 -4.03 -0.52 10.95
C ILE A 24 -3.36 0.78 10.50
N MET A 25 -3.99 1.53 9.61
CA MET A 25 -3.43 2.76 9.04
C MET A 25 -4.43 3.91 9.13
N ASN A 26 -3.99 5.05 9.65
CA ASN A 26 -4.79 6.27 9.66
C ASN A 26 -4.67 6.98 8.30
N LEU A 27 -5.80 7.28 7.66
CA LEU A 27 -5.85 7.99 6.39
C LEU A 27 -6.44 9.41 6.55
N PRO A 28 -6.27 10.30 5.56
CA PRO A 28 -6.88 11.63 5.60
C PRO A 28 -8.41 11.55 5.55
N GLY A 29 -9.11 12.62 5.96
CA GLY A 29 -10.59 12.64 5.90
C GLY A 29 -11.17 12.95 4.51
N GLN A 30 -10.42 13.63 3.63
CA GLN A 30 -10.92 14.02 2.31
C GLN A 30 -10.71 12.90 1.27
N PRO A 31 -11.71 12.52 0.47
CA PRO A 31 -11.61 11.45 -0.53
C PRO A 31 -10.43 11.60 -1.50
N LYS A 32 -10.17 12.83 -1.97
CA LYS A 32 -9.03 13.13 -2.84
C LYS A 32 -7.70 12.82 -2.14
N SER A 33 -7.55 13.25 -0.89
CA SER A 33 -6.33 13.02 -0.11
C SER A 33 -6.13 11.54 0.24
N ILE A 34 -7.23 10.79 0.47
CA ILE A 34 -7.19 9.33 0.65
C ILE A 34 -6.60 8.67 -0.61
N LYS A 35 -7.15 8.99 -1.79
CA LYS A 35 -6.68 8.44 -3.06
C LYS A 35 -5.20 8.77 -3.32
N GLU A 36 -4.81 10.04 -3.16
CA GLU A 36 -3.42 10.48 -3.32
C GLU A 36 -2.46 9.74 -2.35
N THR A 37 -2.90 9.49 -1.11
CA THR A 37 -2.07 8.78 -0.11
C THR A 37 -1.88 7.31 -0.49
N LEU A 38 -2.95 6.64 -0.94
CA LEU A 38 -2.94 5.21 -1.25
C LEU A 38 -2.27 4.90 -2.60
N GLU A 39 -2.66 5.60 -3.67
CA GLU A 39 -2.19 5.34 -5.03
C GLU A 39 -0.88 6.07 -5.37
N GLY A 40 -0.65 7.23 -4.75
CA GLY A 40 0.55 8.04 -4.97
C GLY A 40 0.31 9.26 -5.87
N LEU A 41 1.42 9.87 -6.28
CA LEU A 41 1.42 11.08 -7.11
C LEU A 41 1.47 10.72 -8.58
N ARG A 42 0.57 11.29 -9.37
CA ARG A 42 0.60 11.22 -10.84
C ARG A 42 0.81 12.61 -11.42
N ASP A 43 1.46 12.68 -12.58
CA ASP A 43 1.53 13.91 -13.36
C ASP A 43 0.24 14.18 -14.15
N ALA A 44 0.23 15.26 -14.93
CA ALA A 44 -0.91 15.66 -15.75
C ALA A 44 -1.27 14.62 -16.83
N ASP A 45 -0.30 13.84 -17.30
CA ASP A 45 -0.47 12.79 -18.30
C ASP A 45 -0.83 11.43 -17.66
N GLY A 46 -1.01 11.39 -16.33
CA GLY A 46 -1.42 10.20 -15.58
C GLY A 46 -0.27 9.24 -15.23
N LYS A 47 0.97 9.58 -15.57
CA LYS A 47 2.15 8.78 -15.24
C LYS A 47 2.43 8.88 -13.74
N LEU A 48 2.70 7.73 -13.13
CA LEU A 48 3.05 7.64 -11.72
C LEU A 48 4.44 8.25 -11.49
N LEU A 49 4.51 9.30 -10.69
CA LEU A 49 5.74 9.97 -10.28
C LEU A 49 6.30 9.38 -8.98
N LEU A 50 5.41 9.10 -8.02
CA LEU A 50 5.77 8.54 -6.72
C LEU A 50 4.70 7.51 -6.32
N PRO A 51 5.08 6.26 -5.98
CA PRO A 51 4.12 5.28 -5.51
C PRO A 51 3.51 5.71 -4.18
N GLY A 52 2.21 5.45 -4.02
CA GLY A 52 1.51 5.66 -2.76
C GLY A 52 1.84 4.57 -1.73
N ILE A 53 1.39 4.78 -0.50
CA ILE A 53 1.70 3.89 0.62
C ILE A 53 1.16 2.47 0.41
N PHE A 54 0.11 2.30 -0.41
CA PHE A 54 -0.48 0.99 -0.66
C PHE A 54 0.47 0.05 -1.41
N ALA A 55 1.48 0.56 -2.12
CA ALA A 55 2.48 -0.28 -2.79
C ALA A 55 3.22 -1.21 -1.81
N ALA A 56 3.37 -0.82 -0.54
CA ALA A 56 4.03 -1.63 0.48
C ALA A 56 3.06 -2.54 1.27
N VAL A 57 1.76 -2.27 1.21
CA VAL A 57 0.75 -2.97 2.02
C VAL A 57 0.69 -4.47 1.75
N PRO A 58 0.68 -4.95 0.49
CA PRO A 58 0.65 -6.39 0.21
C PRO A 58 1.80 -7.16 0.86
N TYR A 59 3.03 -6.64 0.76
CA TYR A 59 4.18 -7.31 1.37
C TYR A 59 4.16 -7.21 2.90
N CYS A 60 3.67 -6.10 3.46
CA CYS A 60 3.44 -6.00 4.91
C CYS A 60 2.45 -7.07 5.39
N ILE A 61 1.37 -7.32 4.65
CA ILE A 61 0.40 -8.40 4.95
C ILE A 61 1.08 -9.77 4.88
N ASP A 62 1.93 -10.02 3.87
CA ASP A 62 2.71 -11.26 3.78
C ASP A 62 3.59 -11.46 5.03
N LEU A 63 4.27 -10.41 5.50
CA LEU A 63 5.20 -10.46 6.63
C LEU A 63 4.51 -10.71 7.98
N ILE A 64 3.27 -10.28 8.14
CA ILE A 64 2.49 -10.52 9.37
C ILE A 64 1.69 -11.84 9.31
N GLY A 65 2.01 -12.73 8.37
CA GLY A 65 1.38 -14.04 8.23
C GLY A 65 0.01 -14.03 7.54
N GLY A 66 -0.33 -12.93 6.87
CA GLY A 66 -1.58 -12.79 6.13
C GLY A 66 -1.57 -13.47 4.76
N PRO A 67 -2.67 -13.33 3.99
CA PRO A 67 -2.76 -13.87 2.64
C PRO A 67 -1.84 -13.12 1.67
N TYR A 68 -1.45 -13.80 0.58
CA TYR A 68 -0.70 -13.16 -0.50
C TYR A 68 -1.62 -12.26 -1.34
N VAL A 69 -1.51 -10.95 -1.15
CA VAL A 69 -2.35 -9.96 -1.83
C VAL A 69 -1.73 -9.51 -3.16
N GLU A 70 -2.51 -9.48 -4.22
CA GLU A 70 -2.12 -8.92 -5.51
C GLU A 70 -2.88 -7.61 -5.80
N THR A 71 -2.31 -6.76 -6.65
CA THR A 71 -2.89 -5.47 -7.01
C THR A 71 -2.93 -5.29 -8.52
N HIS A 72 -3.88 -4.49 -9.01
CA HIS A 72 -3.92 -4.10 -10.40
C HIS A 72 -2.79 -3.11 -10.70
N ALA A 73 -1.77 -3.54 -11.48
CA ALA A 73 -0.55 -2.77 -11.70
C ALA A 73 -0.78 -1.34 -12.25
N ALA A 74 -1.78 -1.12 -13.10
CA ALA A 74 -2.10 0.23 -13.60
C ALA A 74 -2.61 1.19 -12.51
N VAL A 75 -3.17 0.67 -11.41
CA VAL A 75 -3.68 1.45 -10.28
C VAL A 75 -2.59 1.60 -9.22
N CYS A 76 -2.04 0.46 -8.77
CA CYS A 76 -0.99 0.39 -7.78
C CYS A 76 -0.11 -0.82 -8.05
N GLN A 77 1.19 -0.62 -8.25
CA GLN A 77 2.16 -1.69 -8.39
C GLN A 77 2.69 -2.08 -7.01
N ALA A 78 2.30 -3.26 -6.52
CA ALA A 78 2.79 -3.78 -5.25
C ALA A 78 4.31 -4.00 -5.31
N PHE A 79 5.02 -3.51 -4.31
CA PHE A 79 6.44 -3.74 -4.12
C PHE A 79 6.66 -5.03 -3.32
N ARG A 80 7.56 -5.88 -3.81
CA ARG A 80 8.09 -7.05 -3.11
C ARG A 80 9.58 -7.23 -3.42
N PRO A 81 10.41 -7.66 -2.45
CA PRO A 81 11.77 -8.10 -2.76
C PRO A 81 11.74 -9.35 -3.63
N LYS A 82 12.79 -9.56 -4.45
CA LYS A 82 12.86 -10.68 -5.41
C LYS A 82 12.58 -12.05 -4.78
N SER A 83 12.98 -12.26 -3.52
CA SER A 83 12.78 -13.50 -2.77
C SER A 83 11.33 -13.75 -2.35
N ALA A 84 10.50 -12.71 -2.27
CA ALA A 84 9.11 -12.80 -1.83
C ALA A 84 8.11 -12.85 -3.00
N ILE A 85 8.57 -12.68 -4.24
CA ILE A 85 7.72 -12.77 -5.42
C ILE A 85 7.40 -14.25 -5.67
N ARG A 86 6.11 -14.60 -5.56
CA ARG A 86 5.66 -15.93 -5.99
C ARG A 86 5.84 -16.06 -7.50
N LYS A 87 6.46 -17.16 -7.92
CA LYS A 87 6.44 -17.54 -9.34
C LYS A 87 4.99 -17.83 -9.70
N GLN A 88 4.49 -17.16 -10.73
CA GLN A 88 3.22 -17.52 -11.33
C GLN A 88 3.30 -19.00 -11.75
N PRO A 89 2.31 -19.85 -11.45
CA PRO A 89 2.29 -21.18 -12.01
C PRO A 89 2.33 -21.06 -13.53
N ASP A 90 3.12 -21.91 -14.19
CA ASP A 90 3.16 -21.95 -15.64
C ASP A 90 1.72 -22.08 -16.17
N PRO A 91 1.32 -21.26 -17.16
CA PRO A 91 0.02 -21.43 -17.78
C PRO A 91 0.01 -22.83 -18.43
N ALA A 92 -0.89 -23.68 -17.94
CA ALA A 92 -1.14 -25.01 -18.48
C ALA A 92 -1.59 -24.96 -19.94
#